data_AF-A0A942FCP2-F1
#
_entry.id   AF-A0A942FCP2-F1
#
_cell.length_a   1.000
_cell.length_b   1.000
_cell.length_c   1.000
_cell.angle_alpha   90.00
_cell.angle_beta   90.00
_cell.angle_gamma   90.00
#
_symmetry.space_group_name_H-M   'P 1'
#
loop_
_entity.id
_entity.type
_entity.pdbx_description
1 polymer ?
#
loop_
_entity_poly.entity_id
_entity_poly.type
_entity_poly.pdbx_seq_one_letter_code
_entity_poly.pdbx_strand_id
1 'polypeptide(L)'
;MDKTGKLRILHAPNHDAIKGTKALVDAVETVKKEGLNIELVLMRGVSNSEIQKAIESVDLVADQFVIGWYAMFAMEAMAMKKPVLCYLREDLIDLYVKAGLVRREEIPVINTNLLEIEEKIRWAFSHREELIKIGERSREFVRDHHSTERIGEVFKNILTSLRL
;
A
#
# COMPACT_ATOMS: atom_id res chain seq x y z
N MET A 1 -11.13 -6.11 12.04
CA MET A 1 -10.93 -6.90 10.82
C MET A 1 -11.51 -8.28 11.10
N ASP A 2 -12.46 -8.75 10.29
CA ASP A 2 -13.03 -10.09 10.43
C ASP A 2 -12.02 -11.11 9.88
N LYS A 3 -11.54 -12.02 10.74
CA LYS A 3 -10.49 -13.00 10.40
C LYS A 3 -11.03 -14.22 9.66
N THR A 4 -12.34 -14.42 9.62
CA THR A 4 -13.01 -15.60 9.06
C THR A 4 -13.88 -15.26 7.84
N GLY A 5 -14.15 -13.97 7.64
CA GLY A 5 -14.91 -13.45 6.52
C GLY A 5 -14.11 -13.29 5.23
N LYS A 6 -14.86 -12.92 4.19
CA LYS A 6 -14.37 -12.56 2.85
C LYS A 6 -13.21 -11.56 2.93
N LEU A 7 -12.12 -11.81 2.22
CA LEU A 7 -11.01 -10.87 2.09
C LEU A 7 -11.39 -9.78 1.08
N ARG A 8 -11.52 -8.54 1.53
CA ARG A 8 -11.90 -7.39 0.69
C ARG A 8 -10.65 -6.59 0.31
N ILE A 9 -10.39 -6.46 -0.98
CA ILE A 9 -9.22 -5.76 -1.53
C ILE A 9 -9.71 -4.50 -2.25
N LEU A 10 -9.26 -3.31 -1.84
CA LEU A 10 -9.56 -2.06 -2.53
C LEU A 10 -8.50 -1.76 -3.60
N HIS A 11 -8.96 -1.38 -4.79
CA HIS A 11 -8.12 -0.77 -5.82
C HIS A 11 -8.81 0.46 -6.41
N ALA A 12 -8.11 1.60 -6.43
CA ALA A 12 -8.65 2.86 -6.94
C ALA A 12 -7.67 3.52 -7.95
N PRO A 13 -7.60 3.01 -9.19
CA PRO A 13 -6.65 3.50 -10.17
C PRO A 13 -7.15 4.77 -10.87
N ASN A 14 -6.26 5.75 -11.02
CA ASN A 14 -6.46 6.89 -11.94
C ASN A 14 -5.98 6.58 -13.38
N HIS A 15 -5.08 5.59 -13.54
CA HIS A 15 -4.52 5.18 -14.84
C HIS A 15 -4.27 3.66 -14.86
N ASP A 16 -5.10 2.90 -15.57
CA ASP A 16 -5.11 1.43 -15.45
C ASP A 16 -3.82 0.74 -15.85
N ALA A 17 -3.25 1.15 -16.99
CA ALA A 17 -2.03 0.53 -17.52
C ALA A 17 -0.85 0.75 -16.56
N ILE A 18 -0.70 1.97 -16.04
CA ILE A 18 0.38 2.35 -15.12
C ILE A 18 0.17 1.72 -13.73
N LYS A 19 -1.07 1.47 -13.33
CA LYS A 19 -1.38 0.85 -12.05
C LYS A 19 -1.32 -0.68 -12.09
N GLY A 20 -1.35 -1.30 -13.27
CA GLY A 20 -1.39 -2.76 -13.42
C GLY A 20 -2.77 -3.35 -13.16
N THR A 21 -3.84 -2.57 -13.35
CA THR A 21 -5.20 -2.94 -12.93
C THR A 21 -5.70 -4.23 -13.56
N LYS A 22 -5.42 -4.46 -14.85
CA LYS A 22 -5.83 -5.70 -15.53
C LYS A 22 -5.23 -6.93 -14.85
N ALA A 23 -3.94 -6.90 -14.53
CA ALA A 23 -3.26 -8.01 -13.87
C ALA A 23 -3.85 -8.29 -12.48
N LEU A 24 -4.19 -7.25 -11.72
CA LEU A 24 -4.86 -7.41 -10.43
C LEU A 24 -6.25 -8.06 -10.58
N VAL A 25 -7.06 -7.59 -11.52
CA VAL A 25 -8.41 -8.14 -11.77
C VAL A 25 -8.31 -9.61 -12.17
N ASP A 26 -7.42 -9.93 -13.12
CA ASP A 26 -7.21 -11.31 -13.57
C ASP A 26 -6.74 -12.20 -12.40
N ALA A 27 -5.80 -11.72 -11.58
CA ALA A 27 -5.30 -12.43 -10.41
C ALA A 27 -6.40 -12.72 -9.37
N VAL A 28 -7.25 -11.74 -9.05
CA VAL A 28 -8.37 -11.94 -8.13
C VAL A 28 -9.36 -12.97 -8.68
N GLU A 29 -9.67 -12.93 -9.97
CA GLU A 29 -10.57 -13.90 -10.59
C GLU A 29 -9.97 -15.31 -10.62
N THR A 30 -8.67 -15.46 -10.87
CA THR A 30 -7.97 -16.75 -10.76
C THR A 30 -8.11 -17.31 -9.34
N VAL A 31 -7.74 -16.53 -8.33
CA VAL A 31 -7.75 -16.99 -6.93
C VAL A 31 -9.18 -17.25 -6.42
N LYS A 32 -10.19 -16.52 -6.90
CA LYS A 32 -11.60 -16.82 -6.62
C LYS A 32 -12.04 -18.18 -7.20
N LYS A 33 -11.58 -18.55 -8.39
CA LYS A 33 -11.88 -19.87 -9.01
C LYS A 33 -11.29 -21.04 -8.22
N GLU A 34 -10.24 -20.79 -7.44
CA GLU A 34 -9.66 -21.77 -6.51
C GLU A 34 -10.49 -21.95 -5.22
N GLY A 35 -11.58 -21.18 -5.06
CA GLY A 35 -12.50 -21.28 -3.92
C GLY A 35 -12.20 -20.30 -2.79
N LEU A 36 -11.23 -19.38 -2.94
CA LEU A 36 -10.94 -18.38 -1.93
C LEU A 36 -12.02 -17.28 -1.95
N ASN A 37 -12.56 -16.97 -0.76
CA ASN A 37 -13.61 -15.98 -0.60
C ASN A 37 -13.02 -14.54 -0.63
N ILE A 38 -12.88 -13.98 -1.83
CA ILE A 38 -12.26 -12.68 -2.07
C ILE A 38 -13.23 -11.75 -2.81
N GLU A 39 -13.20 -10.46 -2.45
CA GLU A 39 -13.89 -9.38 -3.16
C GLU A 39 -12.89 -8.31 -3.56
N LEU A 40 -12.86 -7.98 -4.85
CA LEU A 40 -12.19 -6.79 -5.34
C LEU A 40 -13.17 -5.61 -5.37
N VAL A 41 -12.92 -4.61 -4.54
CA VAL A 41 -13.60 -3.32 -4.56
C VAL A 41 -12.83 -2.41 -5.52
N LEU A 42 -13.30 -2.30 -6.76
CA LEU A 42 -12.69 -1.45 -7.78
C LEU A 42 -13.44 -0.12 -7.88
N MET A 43 -12.78 1.00 -7.55
CA MET A 43 -13.39 2.34 -7.56
C MET A 43 -12.69 3.27 -8.54
N ARG A 44 -13.45 4.15 -9.20
CA ARG A 44 -12.94 5.08 -10.23
C ARG A 44 -13.72 6.38 -10.22
N GLY A 45 -13.02 7.50 -10.40
CA GLY A 45 -13.66 8.81 -10.55
C GLY A 45 -14.53 9.23 -9.36
N VAL A 46 -14.28 8.67 -8.18
CA VAL A 46 -14.99 8.97 -6.93
C VAL A 46 -14.27 10.05 -6.15
N SER A 47 -14.97 10.68 -5.20
CA SER A 47 -14.36 11.67 -4.33
C SER A 47 -13.37 11.04 -3.34
N ASN A 48 -12.42 11.83 -2.84
CA ASN A 48 -11.49 11.39 -1.79
C ASN A 48 -12.24 10.91 -0.54
N SER A 49 -13.39 11.52 -0.21
CA SER A 49 -14.20 11.11 0.94
C SER A 49 -14.79 9.70 0.78
N GLU A 50 -15.13 9.30 -0.44
CA GLU A 50 -15.62 7.95 -0.74
C GLU A 50 -14.48 6.94 -0.72
N ILE A 51 -13.29 7.32 -1.20
CA ILE A 51 -12.08 6.50 -1.09
C ILE A 51 -11.74 6.22 0.37
N GLN A 52 -11.77 7.25 1.24
CA GLN A 52 -11.49 7.10 2.67
C GLN A 52 -12.48 6.11 3.33
N LYS A 53 -13.78 6.26 3.07
CA LYS A 53 -14.80 5.31 3.55
C LYS A 53 -14.56 3.88 3.04
N ALA A 54 -14.14 3.75 1.77
CA ALA A 54 -13.82 2.45 1.20
C ALA A 54 -12.60 1.82 1.90
N ILE A 55 -11.53 2.58 2.14
CA ILE A 55 -10.33 2.16 2.88
C ILE A 55 -10.73 1.58 4.25
N GLU A 56 -11.62 2.23 4.99
CA GLU A 56 -12.08 1.74 6.30
C GLU A 56 -12.73 0.36 6.21
N SER A 57 -13.49 0.12 5.15
CA SER A 57 -14.33 -1.06 4.95
C SER A 57 -13.57 -2.29 4.44
N VAL A 58 -12.34 -2.13 3.94
CA VAL A 58 -11.56 -3.22 3.33
C VAL A 58 -10.47 -3.77 4.25
N ASP A 59 -9.91 -4.90 3.84
CA ASP A 59 -8.86 -5.63 4.55
C ASP A 59 -7.46 -5.29 4.03
N LEU A 60 -7.35 -5.05 2.72
CA LEU A 60 -6.10 -4.85 2.01
C LEU A 60 -6.31 -3.78 0.94
N VAL A 61 -5.30 -2.95 0.71
CA VAL A 61 -5.28 -2.01 -0.42
C VAL A 61 -4.25 -2.48 -1.45
N ALA A 62 -4.65 -2.52 -2.71
CA ALA A 62 -3.81 -2.85 -3.85
C ALA A 62 -3.49 -1.57 -4.62
N ASP A 63 -2.21 -1.23 -4.76
CA ASP A 63 -1.73 -0.05 -5.47
C ASP A 63 -0.54 -0.38 -6.40
N GLN A 64 -0.23 0.56 -7.30
CA GLN A 64 0.91 0.62 -8.24
C GLN A 64 1.75 -0.66 -8.39
N PHE A 65 1.40 -1.52 -9.35
CA PHE A 65 2.19 -2.73 -9.66
C PHE A 65 3.32 -2.52 -10.69
N VAL A 66 3.46 -1.30 -11.26
CA VAL A 66 4.40 -1.02 -12.35
C VAL A 66 5.42 0.06 -11.99
N ILE A 67 5.00 1.17 -11.38
CA ILE A 67 5.87 2.34 -11.13
C ILE A 67 7.08 1.99 -10.26
N GLY A 68 6.91 1.07 -9.30
CA GLY A 68 8.01 0.60 -8.45
C GLY A 68 8.21 1.40 -7.16
N TRP A 69 7.23 2.22 -6.78
CA TRP A 69 7.17 2.86 -5.47
C TRP A 69 5.71 3.13 -5.07
N TYR A 70 5.46 3.35 -3.77
CA TYR A 70 4.15 3.76 -3.27
C TYR A 70 3.95 5.29 -3.40
N ALA A 71 2.71 5.75 -3.39
CA ALA A 71 2.36 7.17 -3.48
C ALA A 71 1.23 7.56 -2.51
N MET A 72 0.56 8.69 -2.75
CA MET A 72 -0.45 9.27 -1.85
C MET A 72 -1.55 8.28 -1.43
N PHE A 73 -2.14 7.55 -2.39
CA PHE A 73 -3.22 6.60 -2.08
C PHE A 73 -2.77 5.49 -1.12
N ALA A 74 -1.59 4.92 -1.35
CA ALA A 74 -0.98 3.97 -0.42
C ALA A 74 -0.71 4.61 0.95
N MET A 75 -0.24 5.86 0.99
CA MET A 75 0.01 6.56 2.27
C MET A 75 -1.28 6.82 3.07
N GLU A 76 -2.38 7.17 2.41
CA GLU A 76 -3.70 7.30 3.06
C GLU A 76 -4.15 5.96 3.67
N ALA A 77 -4.03 4.87 2.91
CA ALA A 77 -4.32 3.53 3.39
C ALA A 77 -3.45 3.15 4.60
N MET A 78 -2.13 3.36 4.49
CA MET A 78 -1.17 3.10 5.56
C MET A 78 -1.49 3.91 6.82
N ALA A 79 -1.81 5.20 6.69
CA ALA A 79 -2.22 6.06 7.80
C ALA A 79 -3.49 5.52 8.50
N MET A 80 -4.39 4.89 7.75
CA MET A 80 -5.61 4.27 8.25
C MET A 80 -5.42 2.82 8.73
N LYS A 81 -4.16 2.40 8.96
CA LYS A 81 -3.78 1.05 9.40
C LYS A 81 -4.17 -0.05 8.41
N LYS A 82 -4.27 0.27 7.12
CA LYS A 82 -4.55 -0.72 6.08
C LYS A 82 -3.24 -1.13 5.43
N PRO A 83 -2.92 -2.44 5.42
CA PRO A 83 -1.75 -2.93 4.70
C PRO A 83 -1.91 -2.65 3.21
N VAL A 84 -0.78 -2.41 2.55
CA VAL A 84 -0.74 -2.09 1.12
C VAL A 84 0.09 -3.13 0.38
N LEU A 85 -0.50 -3.67 -0.68
CA LEU A 85 0.15 -4.46 -1.70
C LEU A 85 0.58 -3.51 -2.84
N CYS A 86 1.88 -3.37 -3.08
CA CYS A 86 2.42 -2.44 -4.06
C CYS A 86 3.79 -2.92 -4.56
N TYR A 87 4.16 -2.59 -5.80
CA TYR A 87 5.50 -2.88 -6.29
C TYR A 87 6.51 -1.87 -5.76
N LEU A 88 7.54 -2.37 -5.08
CA LEU A 88 8.73 -1.63 -4.71
C LEU A 88 9.92 -2.21 -5.48
N ARG A 89 10.54 -1.37 -6.30
CA ARG A 89 11.75 -1.75 -7.02
C ARG A 89 12.93 -1.80 -6.07
N GLU A 90 13.73 -2.85 -6.22
CA GLU A 90 14.88 -3.11 -5.38
C GLU A 90 15.93 -1.99 -5.46
N ASP A 91 16.19 -1.46 -6.66
CA ASP A 91 17.16 -0.37 -6.87
C ASP A 91 16.75 0.94 -6.19
N LEU A 92 15.44 1.21 -6.08
CA LEU A 92 14.93 2.36 -5.34
C LEU A 92 15.01 2.15 -3.82
N ILE A 93 14.71 0.94 -3.34
CA ILE A 93 14.90 0.64 -1.91
C ILE A 93 16.37 0.85 -1.53
N ASP A 94 17.30 0.29 -2.30
CA ASP A 94 18.74 0.44 -2.08
C ASP A 94 19.18 1.91 -2.10
N LEU A 95 18.66 2.71 -3.04
CA LEU A 95 18.97 4.13 -3.12
C LEU A 95 18.55 4.88 -1.85
N TYR A 96 17.32 4.66 -1.38
CA TYR A 96 16.79 5.35 -0.19
C TYR A 96 17.50 4.89 1.09
N VAL A 97 17.83 3.60 1.19
CA VAL A 97 18.61 3.06 2.30
C VAL A 97 20.02 3.66 2.32
N LYS A 98 20.70 3.69 1.16
CA LYS A 98 22.03 4.28 1.03
C LYS A 98 22.05 5.78 1.34
N ALA A 99 20.99 6.50 0.99
CA ALA A 99 20.81 7.91 1.33
C ALA A 99 20.49 8.14 2.82
N GLY A 100 20.29 7.09 3.62
CA GLY A 100 19.93 7.19 5.03
C GLY A 100 18.51 7.71 5.26
N LEU A 101 17.65 7.65 4.25
CA LEU A 101 16.26 8.13 4.33
C LEU A 101 15.34 7.10 4.98
N VAL A 102 15.67 5.82 4.83
CA VAL A 102 14.85 4.71 5.30
C VAL A 102 15.72 3.51 5.67
N ARG A 103 15.28 2.64 6.58
CA ARG A 103 15.80 1.28 6.76
C ARG A 103 14.91 0.29 6.03
N ARG A 104 15.49 -0.73 5.40
CA ARG A 104 14.74 -1.70 4.59
C ARG A 104 13.63 -2.38 5.39
N GLU A 105 13.91 -2.75 6.62
CA GLU A 105 13.00 -3.49 7.51
C GLU A 105 11.83 -2.62 8.01
N GLU A 106 11.93 -1.30 7.90
CA GLU A 106 10.90 -0.40 8.39
C GLU A 106 9.80 -0.13 7.37
N ILE A 107 10.02 -0.43 6.09
CA ILE A 107 9.05 -0.25 5.01
C ILE A 107 7.93 -1.31 5.16
N PRO A 108 6.70 -0.93 5.54
CA PRO A 108 5.62 -1.87 5.87
C PRO A 108 4.69 -2.06 4.68
N VAL A 109 5.26 -2.26 3.49
CA VAL A 109 4.53 -2.52 2.24
C VAL A 109 4.74 -3.97 1.86
N ILE A 110 3.65 -4.65 1.49
CA ILE A 110 3.72 -6.00 0.96
C ILE A 110 4.20 -5.86 -0.49
N ASN A 111 5.50 -6.05 -0.70
CA ASN A 111 6.09 -5.91 -2.02
C ASN A 111 5.57 -7.01 -2.96
N THR A 112 5.09 -6.61 -4.14
CA THR A 112 4.68 -7.52 -5.21
C THR A 112 4.90 -6.89 -6.57
N ASN A 113 5.25 -7.68 -7.58
CA ASN A 113 5.21 -7.26 -8.98
C ASN A 113 4.02 -7.90 -9.71
N LEU A 114 3.87 -7.59 -11.01
CA LEU A 114 2.79 -8.11 -11.87
C LEU A 114 2.75 -9.64 -11.98
N LEU A 115 3.88 -10.33 -11.77
CA LEU A 115 3.99 -11.78 -11.89
C LEU A 115 3.61 -12.51 -10.60
N GLU A 116 3.57 -11.78 -9.47
CA GLU A 116 3.44 -12.35 -8.12
C GLU A 116 2.11 -11.99 -7.44
N ILE A 117 1.24 -11.21 -8.10
CA ILE A 117 0.00 -10.70 -7.48
C ILE A 117 -0.85 -11.84 -6.92
N GLU A 118 -1.01 -12.94 -7.67
CA GLU A 118 -1.80 -14.08 -7.22
C GLU A 118 -1.21 -14.74 -5.97
N GLU A 119 0.11 -14.96 -5.94
CA GLU A 119 0.81 -15.52 -4.79
C GLU A 119 0.61 -14.65 -3.56
N LYS A 120 0.77 -13.33 -3.70
CA LYS A 120 0.62 -12.39 -2.59
C LYS A 120 -0.81 -12.27 -2.10
N ILE A 121 -1.80 -12.40 -2.99
CA ILE A 121 -3.21 -12.48 -2.60
C ILE A 121 -3.48 -13.77 -1.80
N ARG A 122 -2.97 -14.93 -2.24
CA ARG A 122 -3.09 -16.20 -1.49
C ARG A 122 -2.41 -16.11 -0.12
N TRP A 123 -1.23 -15.50 -0.08
CA TRP A 123 -0.52 -15.24 1.17
C TRP A 123 -1.35 -14.35 2.10
N ALA A 124 -1.87 -13.23 1.61
CA ALA A 124 -2.70 -12.30 2.38
C ALA A 124 -3.98 -12.95 2.91
N PHE A 125 -4.61 -13.82 2.10
CA PHE A 125 -5.77 -14.60 2.51
C PHE A 125 -5.45 -15.54 3.67
N SER A 126 -4.29 -16.19 3.65
CA SER A 126 -3.87 -17.17 4.66
C SER A 126 -3.23 -16.53 5.91
N HIS A 127 -2.80 -15.27 5.83
CA HIS A 127 -2.06 -14.58 6.91
C HIS A 127 -2.78 -13.31 7.38
N ARG A 128 -4.08 -13.42 7.67
CA ARG A 128 -4.92 -12.28 8.11
C ARG A 128 -4.39 -11.58 9.37
N GLU A 129 -3.72 -12.30 10.26
CA GLU A 129 -3.12 -11.69 11.45
C GLU A 129 -1.89 -10.85 11.12
N GLU A 130 -1.09 -11.26 10.13
CA GLU A 130 0.05 -10.48 9.66
C GLU A 130 -0.40 -9.18 8.98
N LEU A 131 -1.53 -9.22 8.25
CA LEU A 131 -2.13 -8.00 7.68
C LEU A 131 -2.42 -6.93 8.73
N ILE A 132 -2.92 -7.34 9.91
CA ILE A 132 -3.18 -6.42 11.03
C ILE A 132 -1.87 -5.84 11.55
N LYS A 133 -0.86 -6.68 11.79
CA LYS A 133 0.47 -6.24 12.28
C LYS A 133 1.14 -5.29 11.29
N ILE A 134 1.07 -5.59 10.00
CA ILE A 134 1.60 -4.72 8.94
C ILE A 134 0.85 -3.39 8.95
N GLY A 135 -0.48 -3.40 9.02
CA GLY A 135 -1.29 -2.18 9.10
C GLY A 135 -0.91 -1.27 10.28
N GLU A 136 -0.68 -1.82 11.47
CA GLU A 136 -0.21 -1.04 12.62
C GLU A 136 1.15 -0.38 12.33
N ARG A 137 2.11 -1.16 11.82
CA ARG A 137 3.44 -0.65 11.40
C ARG A 137 3.34 0.38 10.28
N SER A 138 2.38 0.23 9.38
CA SER A 138 2.10 1.19 8.30
C SER A 138 1.73 2.57 8.82
N ARG A 139 0.90 2.64 9.87
CA ARG A 139 0.57 3.93 10.49
C ARG A 139 1.78 4.55 11.15
N GLU A 140 2.57 3.76 11.88
CA GLU A 140 3.81 4.22 12.52
C GLU A 140 4.80 4.77 11.48
N PHE A 141 5.01 4.04 10.38
CA PHE A 141 5.86 4.47 9.28
C PHE A 141 5.41 5.79 8.66
N VAL A 142 4.11 5.97 8.43
CA VAL A 142 3.57 7.24 7.92
C VAL A 142 3.81 8.38 8.92
N ARG A 143 3.58 8.15 10.21
CA ARG A 143 3.85 9.15 11.25
C ARG A 143 5.34 9.54 11.28
N ASP A 144 6.24 8.57 11.18
CA ASP A 144 7.66 8.77 11.41
C ASP A 144 8.40 9.31 10.18
N HIS A 145 7.85 9.13 8.97
CA HIS A 145 8.49 9.53 7.71
C HIS A 145 7.72 10.56 6.88
N HIS A 146 6.39 10.57 6.98
CA HIS A 146 5.51 11.34 6.08
C HIS A 146 4.60 12.34 6.80
N SER A 147 4.73 12.47 8.14
CA SER A 147 3.96 13.45 8.90
C SER A 147 4.40 14.88 8.58
N THR A 148 3.47 15.83 8.78
CA THR A 148 3.76 17.25 8.62
C THR A 148 4.87 17.73 9.56
N GLU A 149 4.93 17.16 10.76
CA GLU A 149 5.97 17.37 11.75
C GLU A 149 7.32 16.92 11.20
N ARG A 150 7.41 15.67 10.73
CA ARG A 150 8.65 15.11 10.20
C ARG A 150 9.16 15.87 8.98
N ILE A 151 8.29 16.12 8.01
CA ILE A 151 8.65 16.84 6.79
C ILE A 151 8.99 18.29 7.12
N GLY A 152 8.24 18.92 8.03
CA GLY A 152 8.49 20.26 8.53
C GLY A 152 9.87 20.41 9.18
N GLU A 153 10.32 19.41 9.96
CA GLU A 153 11.68 19.38 10.53
C GLU A 153 12.76 19.39 9.44
N VAL A 154 12.59 18.61 8.37
CA VAL A 154 13.53 18.59 7.24
C VAL A 154 13.63 19.97 6.59
N PHE A 155 12.49 20.59 6.28
CA PHE A 155 12.47 21.93 5.70
C PHE A 155 13.05 22.97 6.66
N LYS A 156 12.70 22.89 7.95
CA LYS A 156 13.23 23.80 8.98
C LYS A 156 14.75 23.73 9.05
N ASN A 157 15.35 22.55 9.00
CA ASN A 157 16.80 22.38 9.02
C ASN A 157 17.46 23.02 7.79
N ILE A 158 16.87 22.84 6.61
CA ILE A 158 17.34 23.45 5.37
C ILE A 158 17.27 24.98 5.48
N LEU A 159 16.11 25.53 5.83
CA LEU A 159 15.90 26.98 5.93
C LEU A 159 16.79 27.63 6.99
N THR A 160 16.93 26.98 8.16
CA THR A 160 17.84 27.46 9.21
C THR A 160 19.29 27.50 8.73
N SER A 161 19.73 26.52 7.94
CA SER A 161 21.09 26.52 7.37
C SER A 161 21.32 27.67 6.37
N LEU A 162 20.23 28.15 5.74
CA LEU A 162 20.21 29.32 4.87
C LEU A 162 19.96 30.63 5.63
N ARG A 163 19.79 30.58 6.96
CA ARG A 163 19.44 31.73 7.83
C ARG A 163 18.10 32.41 7.47
N LEU A 164 17.14 31.60 7.01
CA LEU A 164 15.74 31.99 6.80
C LEU A 164 14.86 31.52 7.96
#